data_AF-A0A418LWQ8-F1
#
_entry.id   AF-A0A418LWQ8-F1
#
_cell.length_a   1.000
_cell.length_b   1.000
_cell.length_c   1.000
_cell.angle_alpha   90.00
_cell.angle_beta   90.00
_cell.angle_gamma   90.00
#
_symmetry.space_group_name_H-M   'P 1'
#
loop_
_entity.id
_entity.type
_entity.pdbx_description
1 polymer ?
#
loop_
_entity_poly.entity_id
_entity_poly.type
_entity_poly.pdbx_seq_one_letter_code
_entity_poly.pdbx_strand_id
1 'polypeptide(L)'
;MPALPYSSVDQCQSANQAWNVTLSLYEQEIDLLLVQVAELLSRSTYRSVQHYPEQYYHDLNQLRALVQQVRHERLCEHPICTLARQQTCPAPQFGKHTSLPGLWTALADEFTRLKNGCCQLFTHLVNLNLL
;
A
#
# COMPACT_ATOMS: atom_id res chain seq x y z
N MET A 1 -22.67 -1.40 -35.22
CA MET A 1 -21.27 -1.77 -34.90
C MET A 1 -21.27 -2.39 -33.51
N PRO A 2 -21.08 -3.71 -33.35
CA PRO A 2 -20.99 -4.29 -32.02
C PRO A 2 -19.60 -4.04 -31.42
N ALA A 3 -19.56 -3.60 -30.17
CA ALA A 3 -18.32 -3.43 -29.42
C ALA A 3 -17.64 -4.79 -29.24
N LEU A 4 -16.37 -4.89 -29.64
CA LEU A 4 -15.56 -6.08 -29.42
C LEU A 4 -15.40 -6.31 -27.91
N PRO A 5 -15.58 -7.54 -27.40
CA PRO A 5 -15.29 -7.84 -26.01
C PRO A 5 -13.78 -7.67 -25.81
N TYR A 6 -13.38 -6.70 -24.99
CA TYR A 6 -11.99 -6.56 -24.55
C TYR A 6 -11.50 -7.93 -24.06
N SER A 7 -10.41 -8.41 -24.64
CA SER A 7 -9.89 -9.73 -24.31
C SER A 7 -9.51 -9.77 -22.83
N SER A 8 -9.61 -10.95 -22.19
CA SER A 8 -9.21 -11.13 -20.79
C SER A 8 -7.76 -10.72 -20.52
N VAL A 9 -6.94 -10.70 -21.57
CA VAL A 9 -5.56 -10.20 -21.56
C VAL A 9 -5.50 -8.69 -21.40
N ASP A 10 -6.30 -7.92 -22.13
CA ASP A 10 -6.31 -6.45 -22.04
C ASP A 10 -6.81 -5.97 -20.68
N GLN A 11 -7.82 -6.67 -20.13
CA GLN A 11 -8.34 -6.41 -18.79
C GLN A 11 -7.29 -6.72 -17.71
N CYS A 12 -6.52 -7.80 -17.89
CA CYS A 12 -5.42 -8.14 -16.99
C CYS A 12 -4.29 -7.11 -17.04
N GLN A 13 -3.88 -6.67 -18.23
CA GLN A 13 -2.78 -5.72 -18.39
C GLN A 13 -3.12 -4.37 -17.77
N SER A 14 -4.31 -3.85 -18.08
CA SER A 14 -4.80 -2.58 -17.52
C SER A 14 -4.94 -2.65 -16.00
N ALA A 15 -5.47 -3.75 -15.45
CA ALA A 15 -5.59 -3.94 -14.01
C ALA A 15 -4.20 -4.06 -13.32
N ASN A 16 -3.28 -4.85 -13.88
CA ASN A 16 -1.91 -4.99 -13.36
C ASN A 16 -1.18 -3.65 -13.35
N GLN A 17 -1.33 -2.84 -14.42
CA GLN A 17 -0.74 -1.52 -14.48
C GLN A 17 -1.35 -0.56 -13.45
N ALA A 18 -2.67 -0.52 -13.34
CA ALA A 18 -3.37 0.32 -12.37
C ALA A 18 -2.93 -0.01 -10.93
N TRP A 19 -2.91 -1.29 -10.57
CA TRP A 19 -2.49 -1.73 -9.23
C TRP A 19 -1.00 -1.49 -8.97
N ASN A 20 -0.14 -1.66 -9.97
CA ASN A 20 1.28 -1.35 -9.81
C ASN A 20 1.49 0.15 -9.50
N VAL A 21 0.73 1.04 -10.14
CA VAL A 21 0.76 2.48 -9.83
C VAL A 21 0.26 2.72 -8.40
N THR A 22 -0.90 2.17 -8.02
CA THR A 22 -1.47 2.36 -6.68
C THR A 22 -0.54 1.86 -5.57
N LEU A 23 0.03 0.67 -5.72
CA LEU A 23 0.97 0.13 -4.74
C LEU A 23 2.24 0.96 -4.61
N SER A 24 2.77 1.47 -5.74
CA SER A 24 3.94 2.35 -5.71
C SER A 24 3.66 3.63 -4.93
N LEU A 25 2.46 4.20 -5.07
CA LEU A 25 2.04 5.38 -4.31
C LEU A 25 1.94 5.06 -2.81
N TYR A 26 1.34 3.92 -2.45
CA TYR A 26 1.25 3.50 -1.04
C TYR A 26 2.61 3.29 -0.41
N GLU A 27 3.54 2.64 -1.10
CA GLU A 27 4.91 2.47 -0.59
C GLU A 27 5.61 3.81 -0.34
N GLN A 28 5.54 4.74 -1.30
CA GLN A 28 6.16 6.05 -1.16
C GLN A 28 5.56 6.83 0.02
N GLU A 29 4.23 6.82 0.18
CA GLU A 29 3.57 7.51 1.27
C GLU A 29 3.85 6.86 2.64
N ILE A 30 3.86 5.52 2.72
CA ILE A 30 4.21 4.79 3.95
C ILE A 30 5.66 5.10 4.34
N ASP A 31 6.60 5.06 3.38
CA ASP A 31 8.01 5.36 3.64
C ASP A 31 8.20 6.79 4.17
N LEU A 32 7.47 7.76 3.61
CA LEU A 32 7.48 9.15 4.09
C LEU A 32 6.92 9.27 5.52
N LEU A 33 5.80 8.62 5.82
CA LEU A 33 5.21 8.61 7.16
C LEU A 33 6.15 7.93 8.18
N LEU A 34 6.80 6.84 7.80
CA LEU A 34 7.78 6.16 8.65
C LEU A 34 8.95 7.06 9.01
N VAL A 35 9.49 7.83 8.07
CA VAL A 35 10.56 8.81 8.33
C VAL A 35 10.08 9.87 9.33
N GLN A 36 8.90 10.45 9.09
CA GLN A 36 8.35 11.49 9.97
C GLN A 36 8.09 10.98 11.40
N VAL A 37 7.54 9.78 11.54
CA VAL A 37 7.29 9.18 12.86
C VAL A 37 8.62 8.80 13.54
N ALA A 38 9.61 8.30 12.81
CA ALA A 38 10.94 8.02 13.36
C ALA A 38 11.63 9.29 13.86
N GLU A 39 11.51 10.40 13.13
CA GLU A 39 12.01 11.70 13.59
C GLU A 39 11.34 12.15 14.88
N LEU A 40 10.01 11.97 15.02
CA LEU A 40 9.31 12.24 16.27
C LEU A 40 9.84 11.39 17.43
N LEU A 41 10.02 10.08 17.21
CA LEU A 41 10.55 9.15 18.21
C LEU A 41 11.98 9.53 18.66
N SER A 42 12.77 10.12 17.77
CA SER A 42 14.13 10.57 18.08
C SER A 42 14.18 11.82 18.97
N ARG A 43 13.08 12.59 19.06
CA ARG A 43 13.02 13.84 19.83
C ARG A 43 12.75 13.55 21.31
N SER A 44 13.62 14.06 22.18
CA SER A 44 13.57 13.83 23.64
C SER A 44 12.28 14.31 24.31
N THR A 45 11.62 15.32 23.72
CA THR A 45 10.37 15.93 24.21
C THR A 45 9.19 14.95 24.22
N TYR A 46 9.26 13.86 23.45
CA TYR A 46 8.17 12.91 23.25
C TYR A 46 8.17 11.72 24.19
N ARG A 47 9.15 11.63 25.11
CA ARG A 47 9.22 10.51 26.07
C ARG A 47 7.99 10.39 26.98
N SER A 48 7.17 11.43 27.13
CA SER A 48 5.91 11.39 27.88
C SER A 48 4.71 10.90 27.07
N VAL A 49 4.80 10.83 25.73
CA VAL A 49 3.70 10.44 24.81
C VAL A 49 4.02 9.10 24.10
N GLN A 50 5.00 8.34 24.63
CA GLN A 50 5.66 7.20 23.99
C GLN A 50 4.73 6.19 23.30
N HIS A 51 3.52 5.97 23.80
CA HIS A 51 2.65 4.93 23.24
C HIS A 51 2.09 5.25 21.85
N TYR A 52 1.83 6.52 21.53
CA TYR A 52 1.16 6.85 20.26
C TYR A 52 2.10 6.75 19.06
N PRO A 53 3.28 7.39 19.03
CA PRO A 53 4.14 7.35 17.85
C PRO A 53 4.78 5.97 17.62
N GLU A 54 5.09 5.22 18.68
CA GLU A 54 5.64 3.86 18.55
C GLU A 54 4.62 2.91 17.92
N GLN A 55 3.35 3.01 18.31
CA GLN A 55 2.27 2.22 17.72
C GLN A 55 2.09 2.55 16.23
N TYR A 56 2.01 3.83 15.86
CA TYR A 56 1.93 4.21 14.45
C TYR A 56 3.15 3.75 13.65
N TYR A 57 4.35 3.81 14.22
CA TYR A 57 5.55 3.30 13.55
C TYR A 57 5.48 1.79 13.30
N HIS A 58 5.00 1.03 14.28
CA HIS A 58 4.80 -0.41 14.15
C HIS A 58 3.75 -0.73 13.07
N ASP A 59 2.58 -0.09 13.15
CA ASP A 59 1.47 -0.33 12.24
C ASP A 59 1.83 0.05 10.78
N LEU A 60 2.59 1.13 10.58
CA LEU A 60 3.11 1.52 9.27
C LEU A 60 4.08 0.48 8.71
N ASN A 61 4.95 -0.12 9.54
CA ASN A 61 5.85 -1.19 9.09
C ASN A 61 5.08 -2.46 8.72
N GLN A 62 4.03 -2.81 9.48
CA GLN A 62 3.15 -3.93 9.13
C GLN A 62 2.45 -3.66 7.79
N LEU A 63 1.93 -2.45 7.58
CA LEU A 63 1.28 -2.07 6.33
C LEU A 63 2.26 -2.11 5.16
N ARG A 64 3.51 -1.65 5.34
CA ARG A 64 4.57 -1.75 4.34
C ARG A 64 4.84 -3.19 3.92
N ALA A 65 4.98 -4.09 4.90
CA ALA A 65 5.20 -5.51 4.65
C ALA A 65 4.03 -6.14 3.90
N LEU A 66 2.79 -5.78 4.27
CA LEU A 66 1.58 -6.23 3.57
C LEU A 66 1.57 -5.73 2.11
N VAL A 67 1.86 -4.45 1.87
CA VAL A 67 1.95 -3.88 0.52
C VAL A 67 2.97 -4.63 -0.33
N GLN A 68 4.16 -4.89 0.20
CA GLN A 68 5.22 -5.63 -0.49
C GLN A 68 4.81 -7.08 -0.78
N GLN A 69 4.14 -7.73 0.18
CA GLN A 69 3.59 -9.07 0.00
C GLN A 69 2.53 -9.09 -1.12
N VAL A 70 1.60 -8.13 -1.12
CA VAL A 70 0.58 -8.04 -2.16
C VAL A 70 1.22 -7.81 -3.54
N ARG A 71 2.23 -6.93 -3.62
CA ARG A 71 3.00 -6.73 -4.85
C ARG A 71 3.61 -8.04 -5.35
N HIS A 72 4.30 -8.78 -4.49
CA HIS A 72 4.98 -10.00 -4.88
C HIS A 72 4.02 -11.15 -5.23
N GLU A 73 2.92 -11.30 -4.50
CA GLU A 73 1.99 -12.41 -4.67
C GLU A 73 0.91 -12.17 -5.76
N ARG A 74 0.64 -10.92 -6.12
CA ARG A 74 -0.54 -10.54 -6.92
C ARG A 74 -0.24 -9.75 -8.17
N LEU A 75 0.89 -9.04 -8.24
CA LEU A 75 1.33 -8.37 -9.45
C LEU A 75 2.28 -9.25 -10.24
N CYS A 76 2.27 -9.08 -11.55
CA CYS A 76 3.34 -9.61 -12.39
C CYS A 76 4.44 -8.58 -12.58
N GLU A 77 5.67 -9.03 -12.40
CA GLU A 77 6.87 -8.27 -12.72
C GLU A 77 6.96 -7.94 -14.22
N HIS A 78 6.34 -8.76 -15.07
CA HIS A 78 6.29 -8.54 -16.51
C HIS A 78 4.92 -7.98 -16.95
N PRO A 79 4.89 -6.96 -17.83
CA PRO A 79 3.65 -6.31 -18.27
C PRO A 79 2.80 -7.17 -19.21
N ILE A 80 3.29 -8.35 -19.64
CA ILE A 80 2.63 -9.18 -20.64
C ILE A 80 1.78 -10.26 -19.94
N CYS A 81 0.50 -9.97 -19.68
CA CYS A 81 -0.48 -11.00 -19.40
C CYS A 81 -0.67 -11.85 -20.66
N THR A 82 -0.32 -13.13 -20.66
CA THR A 82 -0.59 -14.03 -21.80
C THR A 82 -1.12 -15.37 -21.29
N LEU A 83 -2.20 -15.88 -21.89
CA LEU A 83 -2.85 -17.13 -21.51
C LEU A 83 -1.91 -18.35 -21.55
N ALA A 84 -0.94 -18.34 -22.48
CA ALA A 84 0.07 -19.40 -22.63
C ALA A 84 1.28 -19.24 -21.68
N ARG A 85 1.36 -18.14 -20.93
CA ARG A 85 2.56 -17.68 -20.21
C ARG A 85 2.28 -17.45 -18.72
N GLN A 86 1.38 -18.26 -18.16
CA GLN A 86 1.26 -18.46 -16.71
C GLN A 86 2.61 -18.85 -16.06
N GLN A 87 3.62 -19.27 -16.84
CA GLN A 87 4.98 -19.55 -16.39
C GLN A 87 5.86 -18.31 -16.10
N THR A 88 5.57 -17.14 -16.65
CA THR A 88 6.37 -15.90 -16.43
C THR A 88 5.79 -14.96 -15.39
N CYS A 89 4.61 -15.28 -14.86
CA CYS A 89 4.06 -14.68 -13.66
C CYS A 89 4.24 -15.70 -12.53
N PRO A 90 5.42 -15.73 -11.86
CA PRO A 90 5.72 -16.75 -10.85
C PRO A 90 4.77 -16.70 -9.64
N ALA A 91 3.99 -15.62 -9.52
CA ALA A 91 3.02 -15.40 -8.47
C ALA A 91 1.84 -16.38 -8.57
N PRO A 92 1.65 -17.29 -7.59
CA PRO A 92 0.69 -18.39 -7.66
C PRO A 92 -0.79 -17.97 -7.68
N GLN A 93 -1.07 -16.67 -7.55
CA GLN A 93 -2.44 -16.13 -7.49
C GLN A 93 -2.74 -15.09 -8.57
N PHE A 94 -1.85 -14.92 -9.54
CA PHE A 94 -2.10 -14.07 -10.70
C PHE A 94 -3.34 -14.55 -11.48
N GLY A 95 -4.21 -13.63 -11.91
CA GLY A 95 -5.47 -13.95 -12.59
C GLY A 95 -6.65 -14.34 -11.69
N LYS A 96 -6.44 -14.55 -10.38
CA LYS A 96 -7.53 -14.74 -9.40
C LYS A 96 -8.14 -13.39 -8.98
N HIS A 97 -8.67 -12.65 -9.95
CA HIS A 97 -9.21 -11.30 -9.79
C HIS A 97 -10.56 -11.23 -9.05
N THR A 98 -11.17 -12.37 -8.71
CA THR A 98 -12.46 -12.40 -8.01
C THR A 98 -12.37 -12.12 -6.51
N SER A 99 -11.23 -12.38 -5.87
CA SER A 99 -11.01 -12.09 -4.43
C SER A 99 -10.12 -10.87 -4.17
N LEU A 100 -9.51 -10.31 -5.22
CA LEU A 100 -8.64 -9.14 -5.16
C LEU A 100 -9.36 -7.86 -4.69
N PRO A 101 -10.62 -7.55 -5.09
CA PRO A 101 -11.27 -6.30 -4.69
C PRO A 101 -11.39 -6.13 -3.18
N GLY A 102 -11.73 -7.21 -2.44
CA GLY A 102 -11.87 -7.14 -0.98
C GLY A 102 -10.56 -6.91 -0.24
N LEU A 103 -9.47 -7.58 -0.67
CA LEU A 103 -8.14 -7.35 -0.13
C LEU A 103 -7.66 -5.91 -0.43
N TRP A 104 -7.96 -5.41 -1.63
CA TRP A 104 -7.60 -4.06 -2.04
C TRP A 104 -8.36 -2.99 -1.27
N THR A 105 -9.67 -3.17 -1.08
CA THR A 105 -10.48 -2.26 -0.26
C THR A 105 -9.96 -2.25 1.17
N ALA A 106 -9.70 -3.42 1.77
CA ALA A 106 -9.13 -3.50 3.11
C ALA A 106 -7.77 -2.80 3.22
N LEU A 107 -6.89 -2.97 2.22
CA LEU A 107 -5.60 -2.29 2.18
C LEU A 107 -5.75 -0.76 2.06
N ALA A 108 -6.65 -0.30 1.20
CA ALA A 108 -6.92 1.12 1.00
C ALA A 108 -7.53 1.77 2.24
N ASP A 109 -8.43 1.06 2.93
CA ASP A 109 -9.06 1.49 4.17
C ASP A 109 -8.03 1.58 5.30
N GLU A 110 -7.20 0.55 5.46
CA GLU A 110 -6.11 0.51 6.44
C GLU A 110 -5.09 1.62 6.20
N PHE A 111 -4.66 1.80 4.94
CA PHE A 111 -3.79 2.89 4.54
C PHE A 111 -4.38 4.26 4.87
N THR A 112 -5.65 4.48 4.51
CA THR A 112 -6.35 5.75 4.77
C THR A 112 -6.49 6.01 6.26
N ARG A 113 -6.83 4.99 7.05
CA ARG A 113 -6.95 5.08 8.50
C ARG A 113 -5.61 5.48 9.14
N LEU A 114 -4.53 4.80 8.79
CA LEU A 114 -3.20 5.07 9.34
C LEU A 114 -2.69 6.44 8.91
N LYS A 115 -2.85 6.81 7.63
CA LYS A 115 -2.50 8.14 7.13
C LYS A 115 -3.22 9.24 7.90
N ASN A 116 -4.53 9.12 8.06
CA ASN A 116 -5.33 10.11 8.81
C ASN A 116 -4.90 10.18 10.28
N GLY A 117 -4.61 9.03 10.91
CA GLY A 117 -4.09 8.96 12.28
C GLY A 117 -2.73 9.67 12.42
N CYS A 118 -1.80 9.43 11.50
CA CYS A 118 -0.51 10.13 11.48
C CYS A 118 -0.70 11.64 11.27
N CYS A 119 -1.54 12.08 10.33
CA CYS A 119 -1.81 13.51 10.12
C CYS A 119 -2.41 14.18 11.36
N GLN A 120 -3.33 13.51 12.06
CA GLN A 120 -3.89 14.02 13.31
C GLN A 120 -2.84 14.11 14.41
N LEU A 121 -1.97 13.09 14.53
CA LEU A 121 -0.84 13.13 15.45
C LEU A 121 0.04 14.34 15.14
N PHE A 122 0.55 14.50 13.91
CA PHE A 122 1.38 15.65 13.54
C PHE A 122 0.68 16.98 13.81
N THR A 123 -0.61 17.10 13.49
CA THR A 123 -1.39 18.32 13.76
C THR A 123 -1.48 18.63 15.25
N HIS A 124 -1.74 17.61 16.08
CA HIS A 124 -1.78 17.76 17.53
C HIS A 124 -0.43 18.24 18.08
N LEU A 125 0.67 17.73 17.52
CA LEU A 125 2.02 18.08 17.93
C LEU A 125 2.43 19.50 17.53
N VAL A 126 2.01 19.96 16.34
CA VAL A 126 2.14 21.36 15.95
C VAL A 126 1.35 22.24 16.92
N ASN A 127 0.10 21.88 17.23
CA ASN A 127 -0.74 22.65 18.16
C ASN A 127 -0.17 22.73 19.58
N LEU A 128 0.59 21.72 20.00
CA LEU A 128 1.29 21.69 21.28
C LEU A 128 2.68 22.35 21.25
N ASN A 129 3.14 22.89 20.10
CA ASN A 129 4.50 23.41 19.89
C ASN A 129 5.61 22.39 20.23
N LEU A 130 5.36 21.11 19.94
CA LEU A 130 6.32 20.02 20.18
C LEU A 130 7.10 19.61 18.92
N LEU A 131 6.85 20.27 17.79
CA LEU A 131 7.49 20.06 16.49
C LEU A 131 8.52 21.15 16.17
#